data_AF-A0A382MXW5-F1
#
_entry.id   AF-A0A382MXW5-F1
#
_cell.length_a   1.000
_cell.length_b   1.000
_cell.length_c   1.000
_cell.angle_alpha   90.00
_cell.angle_beta   90.00
_cell.angle_gamma   90.00
#
_symmetry.space_group_name_H-M   'P 1'
#
loop_
_entity.id
_entity.type
_entity.pdbx_description
1 polymer ?
#
loop_
_entity_poly.entity_id
_entity_poly.type
_entity_poly.pdbx_seq_one_letter_code
_entity_poly.pdbx_strand_id
1 'polypeptide(L)'
;VIRRAYEARDFARFSAHFVFYAGVRWCLRIYDIGNRNLADYVASMLSQFLRVEDLNRQAVTGEQLVYLIDMVDELNRTESSEDAFDHHAHIGNYTLFLAGVFPDYIEYLSSYKNV
;
A
#
# COMPACT_ATOMS: atom_id res chain seq x y z
N VAL A 1 -3.88 24.55 -5.30
CA VAL A 1 -2.52 24.01 -5.46
C VAL A 1 -2.51 22.81 -6.41
N ILE A 2 -3.24 21.73 -6.14
CA ILE A 2 -3.30 20.52 -7.00
C ILE A 2 -3.77 20.82 -8.43
N ARG A 3 -4.80 21.65 -8.61
CA ARG A 3 -5.28 22.08 -9.94
C ARG A 3 -4.20 22.78 -10.78
N ARG A 4 -3.42 23.67 -10.16
CA ARG A 4 -2.28 24.36 -10.80
C ARG A 4 -1.11 23.41 -11.11
N ALA A 5 -0.89 22.39 -10.29
CA ALA A 5 0.12 21.36 -10.56
C ALA A 5 -0.30 20.46 -11.73
N TYR A 6 -1.58 20.10 -11.81
CA TYR A 6 -2.16 19.32 -12.91
C TYR A 6 -2.08 20.05 -14.25
N GLU A 7 -2.44 21.34 -14.26
CA GLU A 7 -2.37 22.19 -15.46
C GLU A 7 -0.93 22.40 -15.96
N ALA A 8 0.06 22.40 -15.06
CA ALA A 8 1.47 22.60 -15.41
C ALA A 8 2.21 21.32 -15.83
N ARG A 9 1.60 20.12 -15.68
CA ARG A 9 2.27 18.80 -15.80
C ARG A 9 3.57 18.65 -15.00
N ASP A 10 3.81 19.54 -14.05
CA ASP A 10 5.04 19.61 -13.28
C ASP A 10 4.81 18.98 -11.91
N PHE A 11 4.66 17.66 -11.94
CA PHE A 11 4.50 16.80 -10.76
C PHE A 11 5.84 16.41 -10.15
N ALA A 12 6.93 16.48 -10.93
CA ALA A 12 8.27 16.09 -10.51
C ALA A 12 8.83 16.96 -9.36
N ARG A 13 8.31 18.18 -9.18
CA ARG A 13 8.68 19.06 -8.06
C ARG A 13 8.07 18.67 -6.71
N PHE A 14 7.11 17.75 -6.68
CA PHE A 14 6.44 17.31 -5.45
C PHE A 14 6.92 15.92 -5.05
N SER A 15 7.01 15.66 -3.74
CA SER A 15 7.26 14.30 -3.27
C SER A 15 6.09 13.38 -3.64
N ALA A 16 6.39 12.12 -3.91
CA ALA A 16 5.41 11.06 -4.10
C ALA A 16 4.30 11.08 -3.03
N HIS A 17 4.72 11.16 -1.76
CA HIS A 17 3.83 11.23 -0.61
C HIS A 17 2.83 12.37 -0.72
N PHE A 18 3.29 13.57 -1.09
CA PHE A 18 2.42 14.72 -1.24
C PHE A 18 1.35 14.49 -2.32
N VAL A 19 1.74 13.91 -3.46
CA VAL A 19 0.82 13.63 -4.57
C VAL A 19 -0.22 12.59 -4.16
N PHE A 20 0.20 11.49 -3.52
CA PHE A 20 -0.74 10.48 -3.03
C PHE A 20 -1.63 11.00 -1.90
N TYR A 21 -1.08 11.74 -0.95
CA TYR A 21 -1.85 12.36 0.15
C TYR A 21 -2.95 13.24 -0.41
N ALA A 22 -2.62 14.10 -1.38
CA ALA A 22 -3.59 14.95 -2.06
C ALA A 22 -4.71 14.14 -2.73
N GLY A 23 -4.36 13.08 -3.47
CA GLY A 23 -5.32 12.21 -4.16
C GLY A 23 -6.22 11.44 -3.20
N VAL A 24 -5.62 10.73 -2.23
CA VAL A 24 -6.35 9.97 -1.20
C VAL A 24 -7.24 10.90 -0.38
N ARG A 25 -6.74 12.07 0.01
CA ARG A 25 -7.52 13.05 0.77
C ARG A 25 -8.72 13.56 -0.02
N TRP A 26 -8.58 13.70 -1.32
CA TRP A 26 -9.69 14.06 -2.19
C TRP A 26 -10.71 12.92 -2.28
N CYS A 27 -10.28 11.68 -2.54
CA CYS A 27 -11.15 10.51 -2.59
C CYS A 27 -11.92 10.30 -1.27
N LEU A 28 -11.24 10.31 -0.13
CA LEU A 28 -11.88 10.14 1.18
C LEU A 28 -12.95 11.21 1.44
N ARG A 29 -12.74 12.45 1.00
CA ARG A 29 -13.74 13.51 1.13
C ARG A 29 -14.99 13.30 0.28
N ILE A 30 -14.90 12.62 -0.86
CA ILE A 30 -16.07 12.26 -1.68
C ILE A 30 -17.00 11.33 -0.89
N TYR A 31 -16.43 10.46 -0.05
CA TYR A 31 -17.15 9.53 0.81
C TYR A 31 -17.37 10.07 2.24
N ASP A 32 -17.22 11.38 2.47
CA ASP A 32 -17.36 12.04 3.78
C ASP A 32 -16.41 11.52 4.88
N ILE A 33 -15.29 10.90 4.50
CA ILE A 33 -14.28 10.41 5.43
C ILE A 33 -13.29 11.53 5.73
N GLY A 34 -13.50 12.19 6.89
CA GLY A 34 -12.71 13.31 7.37
C GLY A 34 -11.31 12.96 7.93
N ASN A 35 -10.97 11.67 8.07
CA ASN A 35 -9.77 11.21 8.78
C ASN A 35 -8.45 11.55 8.03
N ARG A 36 -7.60 12.37 8.66
CA ARG A 36 -6.30 12.79 8.09
C ARG A 36 -5.20 11.75 8.26
N ASN A 37 -5.22 11.00 9.36
CA ASN A 37 -4.24 9.95 9.63
C ASN A 37 -4.41 8.79 8.65
N LEU A 38 -5.64 8.48 8.28
CA LEU A 38 -5.93 7.49 7.23
C LEU A 38 -5.35 7.94 5.87
N ALA A 39 -5.55 9.22 5.51
CA ALA A 39 -5.00 9.75 4.27
C ALA A 39 -3.47 9.71 4.25
N ASP A 40 -2.84 10.03 5.38
CA ASP A 40 -1.39 10.01 5.54
C ASP A 40 -0.81 8.59 5.52
N TYR A 41 -1.46 7.65 6.19
CA TYR A 41 -1.08 6.24 6.16
C TYR A 41 -1.13 5.66 4.75
N VAL A 42 -2.25 5.82 4.03
CA VAL A 42 -2.40 5.29 2.67
C VAL A 42 -1.41 5.97 1.72
N ALA A 43 -1.16 7.28 1.88
CA ALA A 43 -0.16 7.98 1.08
C ALA A 43 1.26 7.48 1.35
N SER A 44 1.60 7.22 2.61
CA SER A 44 2.89 6.62 3.00
C SER A 44 3.05 5.23 2.39
N MET A 45 2.01 4.39 2.51
CA MET A 45 1.98 3.04 1.94
C MET A 45 2.16 3.06 0.41
N LEU A 46 1.40 3.90 -0.30
CA LEU A 46 1.53 4.03 -1.75
C LEU A 46 2.90 4.59 -2.17
N SER A 47 3.47 5.49 -1.36
CA SER A 47 4.80 6.04 -1.60
C SER A 47 5.90 5.00 -1.41
N GLN A 48 5.73 4.11 -0.42
CA GLN A 48 6.66 3.01 -0.16
C GLN A 48 6.72 2.06 -1.35
N PHE A 49 5.61 1.81 -2.05
CA PHE A 49 5.58 0.86 -3.17
C PHE A 49 5.82 1.48 -4.56
N LEU A 50 6.33 2.71 -4.63
CA LEU A 50 6.65 3.36 -5.91
C LEU A 50 7.93 2.84 -6.59
N ARG A 51 8.89 2.37 -5.80
CA ARG A 51 10.13 1.80 -6.32
C ARG A 51 10.02 0.29 -6.28
N VAL A 52 10.32 -0.37 -7.39
CA VAL A 52 10.31 -1.84 -7.50
C VAL A 52 11.23 -2.49 -6.46
N GLU A 53 12.27 -1.78 -6.06
CA GLU A 53 13.22 -2.17 -5.00
C GLU A 53 12.56 -2.29 -3.61
N ASP A 54 11.48 -1.54 -3.34
CA ASP A 54 10.74 -1.56 -2.07
C ASP A 54 9.60 -2.61 -2.06
N LEU A 55 9.29 -3.22 -3.22
CA LEU A 55 8.36 -4.35 -3.32
C LEU A 55 9.01 -5.67 -2.90
N ASN A 56 10.33 -5.78 -3.08
CA ASN A 56 11.06 -7.02 -2.88
C ASN A 56 11.72 -6.99 -1.50
N ARG A 57 11.07 -7.60 -0.51
CA ARG A 57 11.70 -7.83 0.79
C ARG A 57 12.76 -8.92 0.64
N GLN A 58 13.89 -8.78 1.32
CA GLN A 58 14.88 -9.85 1.42
C GLN A 58 14.47 -10.82 2.53
N ALA A 59 14.43 -12.11 2.22
CA ALA A 59 14.32 -13.19 3.21
C ALA A 59 15.51 -13.18 4.17
N VAL A 60 15.40 -13.88 5.30
CA VAL A 60 16.52 -14.05 6.24
C VAL A 60 17.72 -14.74 5.57
N THR A 61 17.46 -15.51 4.52
CA THR A 61 18.47 -16.18 3.68
C THR A 61 19.10 -15.28 2.60
N GLY A 62 18.62 -14.04 2.43
CA GLY A 62 19.10 -13.07 1.45
C GLY A 62 18.41 -13.13 0.08
N GLU A 63 17.44 -14.01 -0.13
CA GLU A 63 16.67 -14.09 -1.38
C GLU A 63 15.57 -13.03 -1.45
N GLN A 64 15.24 -12.54 -2.65
CA GLN A 64 14.10 -11.63 -2.81
C GLN A 64 12.78 -12.40 -2.72
N LEU A 65 11.95 -12.04 -1.74
CA LEU A 65 10.58 -12.51 -1.61
C LEU A 65 9.70 -11.70 -2.55
N VAL A 66 9.49 -12.23 -3.75
CA VAL A 66 8.68 -11.59 -4.80
C VAL A 66 7.19 -11.96 -4.66
N TYR A 67 6.90 -13.15 -4.11
CA TYR A 67 5.53 -13.65 -3.98
C TYR A 67 4.99 -13.51 -2.54
N LEU A 68 3.72 -13.10 -2.42
CA LEU A 68 3.03 -12.97 -1.14
C LEU A 68 3.04 -14.28 -0.33
N ILE A 69 2.93 -15.42 -1.01
CA ILE A 69 2.95 -16.74 -0.35
C ILE A 69 4.31 -17.01 0.32
N ASP A 70 5.41 -16.62 -0.30
CA ASP A 70 6.75 -16.81 0.25
C ASP A 70 6.98 -15.88 1.47
N MET A 71 6.42 -14.66 1.45
CA MET A 71 6.46 -13.77 2.61
C MET A 71 5.69 -14.31 3.81
N VAL A 72 4.53 -14.93 3.57
CA VAL A 72 3.71 -15.55 4.63
C VAL A 72 4.39 -16.80 5.18
N ASP A 73 4.99 -17.60 4.31
CA ASP A 73 5.72 -18.82 4.69
C ASP A 73 6.98 -18.50 5.52
N GLU A 74 7.71 -17.44 5.15
CA GLU A 74 8.86 -16.93 5.92
C GLU A 74 8.43 -16.41 7.31
N LEU A 75 7.33 -15.67 7.38
CA LEU A 75 6.77 -15.19 8.65
C LEU A 75 6.41 -16.36 9.58
N ASN A 76 5.81 -17.42 9.04
CA ASN A 76 5.47 -18.62 9.83
C ASN A 76 6.71 -19.38 10.34
N ARG A 77 7.87 -19.20 9.70
CA ARG A 77 9.16 -19.80 10.12
C ARG A 77 9.94 -18.93 11.10
N THR A 78 9.64 -17.63 11.18
CA THR A 78 10.36 -16.68 12.02
C THR A 78 9.78 -16.71 13.45
N GLU A 79 10.39 -17.46 14.37
CA GLU A 79 9.93 -17.58 15.77
C GLU A 79 10.21 -16.35 16.67
N SER A 80 10.93 -15.34 16.16
CA SER A 80 11.29 -14.15 16.95
C SER A 80 10.14 -13.15 17.07
N SER A 81 9.69 -12.87 18.29
CA SER A 81 8.57 -11.95 18.56
C SER A 81 8.87 -10.48 18.28
N GLU A 82 10.15 -10.07 18.28
CA GLU A 82 10.54 -8.65 18.12
C GLU A 82 10.35 -8.13 16.69
N ASP A 83 10.42 -9.00 15.67
CA ASP A 83 10.26 -8.62 14.27
C ASP A 83 8.86 -8.93 13.69
N ALA A 84 8.01 -9.64 14.44
CA ALA A 84 6.74 -10.13 13.95
C ALA A 84 5.79 -8.99 13.53
N PHE A 85 5.72 -7.90 14.30
CA PHE A 85 4.83 -6.77 13.99
C PHE A 85 5.18 -6.10 12.66
N ASP A 86 6.45 -5.78 12.44
CA ASP A 86 6.92 -5.16 11.19
C ASP A 86 6.70 -6.10 10.00
N HIS A 87 6.81 -7.41 10.20
CA HIS A 87 6.50 -8.38 9.16
C HIS A 87 5.01 -8.46 8.83
N HIS A 88 4.15 -8.52 9.85
CA HIS A 88 2.71 -8.49 9.66
C HIS A 88 2.24 -7.18 9.00
N ALA A 89 2.79 -6.04 9.42
CA ALA A 89 2.47 -4.73 8.84
C ALA A 89 2.87 -4.64 7.37
N HIS A 90 4.06 -5.13 7.00
CA HIS A 90 4.51 -5.14 5.61
C HIS A 90 3.64 -6.05 4.73
N ILE A 91 3.33 -7.28 5.18
CA ILE A 91 2.44 -8.19 4.45
C ILE A 91 1.05 -7.57 4.27
N GLY A 92 0.52 -6.92 5.31
CA GLY A 92 -0.76 -6.20 5.25
C GLY A 92 -0.74 -5.07 4.23
N ASN A 93 0.28 -4.20 4.30
CA ASN A 93 0.47 -3.09 3.36
C ASN A 93 0.63 -3.59 1.91
N TYR A 94 1.43 -4.62 1.70
CA TYR A 94 1.67 -5.23 0.39
C TYR A 94 0.40 -5.87 -0.17
N THR A 95 -0.38 -6.56 0.68
CA THR A 95 -1.67 -7.13 0.28
C THR A 95 -2.68 -6.05 -0.08
N LEU A 96 -2.76 -4.96 0.70
CA LEU A 96 -3.62 -3.81 0.39
C LEU A 96 -3.23 -3.12 -0.91
N PHE A 97 -1.93 -3.01 -1.19
CA PHE A 97 -1.42 -2.50 -2.44
C PHE A 97 -1.78 -3.41 -3.62
N LEU A 98 -1.55 -4.73 -3.51
CA LEU A 98 -1.86 -5.72 -4.54
C LEU A 98 -3.36 -5.86 -4.80
N ALA A 99 -4.19 -5.81 -3.75
CA ALA A 99 -5.64 -5.84 -3.85
C ALA A 99 -6.20 -4.60 -4.58
N GLY A 100 -5.36 -3.58 -4.78
CA GLY A 100 -5.76 -2.30 -5.31
C GLY A 100 -6.53 -1.55 -4.23
N VAL A 101 -6.17 -0.30 -4.05
CA VAL A 101 -6.98 0.68 -3.32
C VAL A 101 -8.27 0.95 -4.14
N PHE A 102 -9.12 -0.06 -4.34
CA PHE A 102 -10.47 -0.04 -4.95
C PHE A 102 -11.33 -1.25 -4.50
N PRO A 103 -12.40 -1.03 -3.72
CA PRO A 103 -13.19 -2.08 -3.07
C PRO A 103 -14.07 -2.93 -4.01
N ASP A 104 -14.40 -2.43 -5.20
CA ASP A 104 -15.30 -3.11 -6.16
C ASP A 104 -14.77 -4.50 -6.59
N TYR A 105 -13.45 -4.68 -6.61
CA TYR A 105 -12.80 -5.95 -6.95
C TYR A 105 -12.91 -6.99 -5.82
N ILE A 106 -12.86 -6.54 -4.56
CA ILE A 106 -13.05 -7.41 -3.39
C ILE A 106 -14.52 -7.84 -3.29
N GLU A 107 -15.45 -6.94 -3.60
CA GLU A 107 -16.89 -7.22 -3.60
C GLU A 107 -17.27 -8.23 -4.69
N TYR A 108 -16.67 -8.10 -5.89
CA TYR A 108 -16.72 -9.10 -6.97
C TYR A 108 -16.21 -10.48 -6.52
N LEU A 109 -15.04 -10.54 -5.87
CA LEU A 109 -14.46 -11.81 -5.39
C LEU A 109 -15.30 -12.46 -4.28
N SER A 110 -15.89 -11.69 -3.37
CA SER A 110 -16.75 -12.23 -2.31
C SER A 110 -18.07 -12.78 -2.84
N SER A 111 -18.59 -12.19 -3.92
CA SER A 111 -19.84 -12.59 -4.57
C SER A 111 -19.67 -13.88 -5.38
N TYR A 112 -18.49 -14.11 -5.96
CA TYR A 112 -18.19 -15.33 -6.75
C TYR A 112 -18.07 -16.59 -5.88
N LYS A 113 -17.71 -16.46 -4.59
CA LYS A 113 -17.59 -17.60 -3.66
C LYS A 113 -18.94 -18.11 -3.14
N ASN A 114 -20.05 -17.45 -3.49
CA ASN A 114 -21.42 -17.82 -3.11
C ASN A 114 -22.24 -18.39 -4.28
N VAL A 115 -21.58 -18.78 -5.38
CA VAL A 115 -22.13 -19.52 -6.53
C VAL A 115 -21.35 -20.81 -6.69
#